data_AF-Q5TJK0-F1
#
_entry.id   AF-Q5TJK0-F1
#
_cell.length_a   1.000
_cell.length_b   1.000
_cell.length_c   1.000
_cell.angle_alpha   90.00
_cell.angle_beta   90.00
_cell.angle_gamma   90.00
#
_symmetry.space_group_name_H-M   'P 1'
#
loop_
_entity.id
_entity.type
_entity.pdbx_description
1 polymer ?
#
loop_
_entity_poly.entity_id
_entity_poly.type
_entity_poly.pdbx_seq_one_letter_code
_entity_poly.pdbx_strand_id
1 'polypeptide(L)'
;TVQWLAGDLACRFLMFLKLQAMYSCAFVTVVISLDRQSAILNPLAISMAPKRSRVMLMVAWTMSTLFSIPQMFIFHNVSITYPANFTQCTTRGSFVTHWQETAYNMFTFSCLFLLPL
;
A
#
# COMPACT_ATOMS: atom_id res chain seq x y z
N THR A 1 9.96 7.62 24.53
CA THR A 1 10.34 6.90 23.29
C THR A 1 9.53 5.61 23.23
N VAL A 2 8.75 5.39 22.17
CA VAL A 2 7.86 4.20 22.08
C VAL A 2 8.70 2.98 21.71
N GLN A 3 8.78 2.00 22.59
CA GLN A 3 9.58 0.78 22.40
C GLN A 3 8.69 -0.33 21.81
N TRP A 4 9.13 -0.98 20.73
CA TRP A 4 8.40 -2.06 20.09
C TRP A 4 8.71 -3.40 20.76
N LEU A 5 7.75 -3.96 21.50
CA LEU A 5 7.92 -5.24 22.20
C LEU A 5 7.36 -6.46 21.44
N ALA A 6 6.57 -6.24 20.38
CA ALA A 6 5.84 -7.33 19.71
C ALA A 6 6.72 -8.20 18.77
N GLY A 7 8.02 -7.95 18.71
CA GLY A 7 8.97 -8.72 17.91
C GLY A 7 8.99 -8.38 16.41
N ASP A 8 9.87 -9.06 15.69
CA ASP A 8 10.23 -8.78 14.29
C ASP A 8 9.12 -9.04 13.30
N LEU A 9 8.53 -10.23 13.41
CA LEU A 9 7.46 -10.70 12.55
C LEU A 9 6.23 -9.80 12.65
N ALA A 10 5.88 -9.36 13.86
CA ALA A 10 4.75 -8.46 14.07
C ALA A 10 5.00 -7.07 13.46
N CYS A 11 6.21 -6.53 13.56
CA CYS A 11 6.57 -5.26 12.93
C CYS A 11 6.38 -5.34 11.41
N ARG A 12 6.97 -6.37 10.78
CA ARG A 12 6.91 -6.57 9.33
C ARG A 12 5.47 -6.77 8.85
N PHE A 13 4.70 -7.59 9.56
CA PHE A 13 3.31 -7.84 9.24
C PHE A 13 2.44 -6.59 9.38
N LEU A 14 2.61 -5.80 10.44
CA LEU A 14 1.81 -4.59 10.65
C LEU A 14 2.18 -3.47 9.67
N MET A 15 3.45 -3.35 9.29
CA MET A 15 3.84 -2.41 8.23
C MET A 15 3.29 -2.83 6.86
N PHE A 16 3.30 -4.12 6.55
CA PHE A 16 2.64 -4.66 5.36
C PHE A 16 1.14 -4.34 5.36
N LEU A 17 0.43 -4.65 6.45
CA LEU A 17 -1.00 -4.36 6.57
C LEU A 17 -1.30 -2.86 6.47
N LYS A 18 -0.49 -2.01 7.10
CA LYS A 18 -0.64 -0.56 7.02
C LYS A 18 -0.64 -0.08 5.57
N LEU A 19 0.34 -0.50 4.78
CA LEU A 19 0.43 -0.04 3.40
C LEU A 19 -0.56 -0.70 2.47
N GLN A 20 -0.81 -1.99 2.67
CA GLN A 20 -1.87 -2.69 1.94
C GLN A 20 -3.22 -1.97 2.12
N ALA A 21 -3.53 -1.54 3.34
CA ALA A 21 -4.72 -0.75 3.62
C ALA A 21 -4.71 0.57 2.84
N MET A 22 -3.60 1.34 2.85
CA MET A 22 -3.48 2.61 2.13
C MET A 22 -3.68 2.45 0.62
N TYR A 23 -3.01 1.47 -0.01
CA TYR A 23 -3.17 1.20 -1.44
C TYR A 23 -4.59 0.74 -1.77
N SER A 24 -5.17 -0.15 -0.96
CA SER A 24 -6.54 -0.63 -1.19
C SER A 24 -7.54 0.51 -1.17
N CYS A 25 -7.45 1.43 -0.19
CA CYS A 25 -8.31 2.60 -0.10
C CYS A 25 -8.17 3.52 -1.33
N ALA A 26 -6.94 3.80 -1.78
CA ALA A 26 -6.69 4.63 -2.95
C ALA A 26 -7.28 4.01 -4.23
N PHE A 27 -6.96 2.74 -4.52
CA PHE A 27 -7.45 2.08 -5.73
C PHE A 27 -8.96 1.85 -5.73
N VAL A 28 -9.55 1.50 -4.58
CA VAL A 28 -11.00 1.36 -4.44
C VAL A 28 -11.69 2.70 -4.69
N THR A 29 -11.13 3.82 -4.21
CA THR A 29 -11.67 5.16 -4.47
C THR A 29 -11.68 5.48 -5.96
N VAL A 30 -10.57 5.23 -6.68
CA VAL A 30 -10.49 5.39 -8.14
C VAL A 30 -11.54 4.54 -8.87
N VAL A 31 -11.65 3.26 -8.48
CA VAL A 31 -12.63 2.33 -9.04
C VAL A 31 -14.06 2.83 -8.85
N ILE A 32 -14.41 3.31 -7.65
CA ILE A 32 -15.74 3.85 -7.36
C ILE A 32 -16.02 5.08 -8.22
N SER A 33 -15.06 5.99 -8.35
CA SER A 33 -15.21 7.18 -9.20
C SER A 33 -15.46 6.81 -10.66
N LEU A 34 -14.70 5.84 -11.20
CA LEU A 34 -14.87 5.34 -12.57
C LEU A 34 -16.21 4.61 -12.77
N ASP A 35 -16.66 3.83 -11.79
CA ASP A 35 -17.95 3.14 -11.83
C ASP A 35 -19.10 4.16 -11.90
N ARG A 36 -19.07 5.20 -11.05
CA ARG A 36 -20.08 6.27 -11.06
C ARG A 36 -20.08 7.04 -12.38
N GLN A 37 -18.90 7.39 -12.90
CA GLN A 37 -18.80 8.08 -14.19
C GLN A 37 -19.32 7.22 -15.35
N SER A 38 -19.02 5.92 -15.34
CA SER A 38 -19.50 4.99 -16.36
C SER A 38 -21.01 4.74 -16.26
N ALA A 39 -21.59 4.74 -15.05
CA ALA A 39 -23.02 4.58 -14.85
C ALA A 39 -23.82 5.77 -15.40
N ILE A 40 -23.26 6.98 -15.30
CA ILE A 40 -23.86 8.20 -15.87
C ILE A 40 -23.82 8.17 -17.40
N LEU A 41 -22.70 7.75 -17.99
CA LEU A 41 -22.52 7.73 -19.45
C LEU A 41 -23.26 6.57 -20.15
N ASN A 42 -23.47 5.44 -19.48
CA ASN A 42 -24.07 4.23 -20.07
C ASN A 42 -25.23 3.69 -19.22
N PRO A 43 -26.42 4.32 -19.26
CA PRO A 43 -27.56 3.93 -18.43
C PRO A 43 -28.11 2.52 -18.71
N LEU A 44 -27.87 1.94 -19.90
CA LEU A 44 -28.33 0.58 -20.25
C LEU A 44 -27.44 -0.55 -19.69
N ALA A 45 -26.26 -0.24 -19.14
CA ALA A 45 -25.33 -1.25 -18.60
C ALA A 45 -25.57 -1.61 -17.11
N ILE A 46 -26.65 -1.10 -16.50
CA ILE A 46 -26.99 -1.29 -15.08
C ILE A 46 -27.09 -2.77 -14.69
N SER A 47 -27.54 -3.66 -15.58
CA SER A 47 -27.62 -5.11 -15.29
C SER A 47 -26.25 -5.78 -15.12
N MET A 48 -25.18 -5.20 -15.69
CA MET A 48 -23.80 -5.69 -15.62
C MET A 48 -22.94 -4.96 -14.56
N ALA A 49 -23.45 -3.87 -14.00
CA ALA A 49 -22.80 -3.06 -12.97
C ALA A 49 -22.28 -3.87 -11.75
N PRO A 50 -23.06 -4.78 -11.12
CA PRO A 50 -22.56 -5.50 -9.93
C PRO A 50 -21.43 -6.49 -10.26
N LYS A 51 -21.44 -7.12 -11.44
CA LYS A 51 -20.33 -7.98 -11.89
C LYS A 51 -19.07 -7.15 -12.15
N ARG A 52 -19.21 -6.00 -12.81
CA ARG A 52 -18.10 -5.10 -13.13
C ARG A 52 -17.46 -4.51 -11.89
N SER A 53 -18.27 -4.03 -10.95
CA SER A 53 -17.81 -3.53 -9.65
C SER A 53 -17.05 -4.60 -8.86
N ARG A 54 -17.55 -5.84 -8.84
CA ARG A 54 -16.87 -6.96 -8.17
C ARG A 54 -15.53 -7.32 -8.82
N VAL A 55 -15.44 -7.28 -10.14
CA VAL A 55 -14.17 -7.48 -10.88
C VAL A 55 -13.20 -6.34 -10.59
N MET A 56 -13.66 -5.08 -10.63
CA MET A 56 -12.81 -3.93 -10.32
C MET A 56 -12.30 -3.96 -8.87
N LEU A 57 -13.12 -4.41 -7.92
CA LEU A 57 -12.69 -4.62 -6.54
C LEU A 57 -11.60 -5.70 -6.46
N MET A 58 -11.80 -6.85 -7.10
CA MET A 58 -10.79 -7.91 -7.15
C MET A 58 -9.47 -7.42 -7.78
N VAL A 59 -9.53 -6.62 -8.85
CA VAL A 59 -8.35 -6.00 -9.46
C VAL A 59 -7.68 -5.03 -8.50
N ALA A 60 -8.43 -4.19 -7.80
CA ALA A 60 -7.88 -3.26 -6.80
C ALA A 60 -7.17 -4.00 -5.66
N TRP A 61 -7.76 -5.06 -5.13
CA TRP A 61 -7.16 -5.88 -4.06
C TRP A 61 -5.90 -6.60 -4.55
N THR A 62 -5.93 -7.22 -5.73
CA THR A 62 -4.76 -7.92 -6.30
C THR A 62 -3.62 -6.97 -6.65
N MET A 63 -3.92 -5.81 -7.24
CA MET A 63 -2.92 -4.76 -7.49
C MET A 63 -2.34 -4.22 -6.20
N SER A 64 -3.17 -3.97 -5.17
CA SER A 64 -2.69 -3.53 -3.85
C SER A 64 -1.75 -4.56 -3.24
N THR A 65 -2.12 -5.85 -3.26
CA THR A 65 -1.25 -6.92 -2.76
C THR A 65 0.06 -6.95 -3.51
N LEU A 66 0.02 -6.86 -4.84
CA LEU A 66 1.19 -6.96 -5.70
C LEU A 66 2.16 -5.81 -5.47
N PHE A 67 1.66 -4.57 -5.37
CA PHE A 67 2.49 -3.40 -5.07
C PHE A 67 3.00 -3.37 -3.62
N SER A 68 2.32 -4.04 -2.69
CA SER A 68 2.77 -4.18 -1.30
C SER A 68 3.81 -5.30 -1.11
N ILE A 69 4.00 -6.21 -2.07
CA ILE A 69 5.02 -7.27 -2.02
C ILE A 69 6.47 -6.73 -2.01
N PRO A 70 6.91 -5.84 -2.93
CA PRO A 70 8.27 -5.29 -2.87
C PRO A 70 8.53 -4.55 -1.57
N GLN A 71 7.50 -3.91 -0.99
CA GLN A 71 7.57 -3.30 0.34
C GLN A 71 7.86 -4.34 1.44
N MET A 72 7.27 -5.52 1.36
CA MET A 72 7.51 -6.61 2.31
C MET A 72 8.97 -7.10 2.27
N PHE A 73 9.63 -7.09 1.10
CA PHE A 73 11.05 -7.46 0.98
C PHE A 73 12.00 -6.37 1.44
N ILE A 74 11.63 -5.11 1.29
CA ILE A 74 12.44 -3.93 1.67
C ILE A 74 12.36 -3.64 3.18
N PHE A 75 11.23 -3.86 3.84
CA PHE A 75 11.08 -3.65 5.27
C PHE A 75 11.56 -4.88 6.06
N HIS A 76 12.87 -4.96 6.29
CA HIS A 76 13.42 -5.83 7.33
C HIS A 76 13.69 -4.99 8.59
N ASN A 77 13.46 -5.59 9.74
CA ASN A 77 13.82 -5.01 11.02
C ASN A 77 15.36 -4.96 11.10
N VAL A 78 15.90 -3.75 11.14
CA VAL A 78 17.31 -3.54 11.51
C VAL A 78 17.34 -3.37 13.03
N SER A 79 17.98 -4.30 13.74
CA SER A 79 18.24 -4.20 15.17
C SER A 79 19.40 -3.22 15.42
N ILE A 80 19.07 -1.93 15.64
CA ILE A 80 20.07 -0.91 16.01
C ILE A 80 20.63 -1.25 17.40
N THR A 81 21.89 -1.69 17.46
CA THR A 81 22.53 -2.22 18.67
C THR A 81 23.27 -1.17 19.51
N TYR A 82 23.15 0.13 19.21
CA TYR A 82 23.77 1.21 20.01
C TYR A 82 22.97 2.51 19.84
N PRO A 83 22.65 3.30 20.90
CA PRO A 83 23.21 3.30 22.26
C PRO A 83 22.34 2.63 23.35
N ALA A 84 21.24 1.97 22.98
CA ALA A 84 20.42 1.15 23.87
C ALA A 84 19.59 0.16 23.05
N ASN A 85 19.16 -0.95 23.66
CA ASN A 85 18.32 -1.99 23.05
C ASN A 85 16.90 -1.45 22.76
N PHE A 86 16.79 -0.50 21.85
CA PHE A 86 15.52 0.03 21.36
C PHE A 86 15.19 -0.66 20.05
N THR A 87 14.40 -1.73 20.14
CA THR A 87 13.71 -2.27 18.98
C THR A 87 12.70 -1.21 18.53
N GLN A 88 13.04 -0.49 17.46
CA GLN A 88 12.09 0.38 16.77
C GLN A 88 11.78 -0.28 15.43
N CYS A 89 10.48 -0.47 15.17
CA CYS A 89 9.99 -0.86 13.86
C CYS A 89 10.16 0.35 12.93
N THR A 90 11.34 0.50 12.33
CA THR A 90 11.71 1.67 11.52
C THR A 90 12.31 1.26 10.18
N THR A 91 12.09 2.08 9.17
CA THR A 91 12.65 1.97 7.82
C THR A 91 14.03 2.59 7.66
N ARG A 92 14.50 3.30 8.70
CA ARG A 92 15.76 4.05 8.67
C ARG A 92 16.93 3.08 8.46
N GLY A 93 17.53 3.11 7.27
CA GLY A 93 18.75 2.36 6.94
C GLY A 93 18.57 1.08 6.10
N SER A 94 17.35 0.74 5.64
CA SER A 94 17.15 -0.46 4.81
C SER A 94 17.60 -0.29 3.34
N PHE A 95 17.60 0.94 2.83
CA PHE A 95 18.10 1.22 1.49
C PHE A 95 19.60 1.55 1.53
N VAL A 96 20.42 0.69 0.93
CA VAL A 96 21.87 0.92 0.74
C VAL A 96 22.12 2.10 -0.21
N THR A 97 21.17 2.39 -1.10
CA THR A 97 21.28 3.41 -2.15
C THR A 97 20.09 4.38 -2.15
N HIS A 98 20.36 5.68 -2.04
CA HIS A 98 19.36 6.77 -2.01
C HIS A 98 18.44 6.83 -3.24
N TRP A 99 18.90 6.34 -4.40
CA TRP A 99 18.08 6.36 -5.63
C TRP A 99 16.89 5.38 -5.55
N GLN A 100 17.06 4.24 -4.89
CA GLN A 100 15.98 3.26 -4.69
C GLN A 100 14.90 3.81 -3.75
N GLU A 101 15.31 4.48 -2.67
CA GLU A 101 14.40 5.16 -1.74
C GLU A 101 13.60 6.25 -2.46
N THR A 102 14.28 7.04 -3.31
CA THR A 102 13.65 8.12 -4.07
C THR A 102 12.65 7.58 -5.10
N ALA A 103 13.04 6.61 -5.92
CA ALA A 103 12.17 6.00 -6.92
C ALA A 103 10.93 5.37 -6.28
N TYR A 104 11.11 4.73 -5.12
CA TYR A 104 10.04 4.10 -4.37
C TYR A 104 9.06 5.10 -3.75
N ASN A 105 9.58 6.18 -3.15
CA ASN A 105 8.75 7.24 -2.61
C ASN A 105 7.97 7.96 -3.71
N MET A 106 8.60 8.21 -4.87
CA MET A 106 7.93 8.80 -6.04
C MET A 106 6.84 7.89 -6.60
N PHE A 107 7.10 6.59 -6.70
CA PHE A 107 6.10 5.61 -7.13
C PHE A 107 4.92 5.55 -6.16
N THR A 108 5.21 5.46 -4.85
CA THR A 108 4.20 5.42 -3.79
C THR A 108 3.35 6.69 -3.79
N PHE A 109 3.98 7.86 -3.92
CA PHE A 109 3.29 9.13 -4.03
C PHE A 109 2.37 9.18 -5.25
N SER A 110 2.86 8.75 -6.40
CA SER A 110 2.07 8.73 -7.63
C SER A 110 0.84 7.81 -7.52
N CYS A 111 1.01 6.61 -6.97
CA CYS A 111 -0.09 5.66 -6.85
C CYS A 111 -1.11 6.02 -5.76
N LEU A 112 -0.68 6.64 -4.66
CA LEU A 112 -1.56 6.98 -3.54
C LEU A 112 -2.20 8.38 -3.67
N PHE A 113 -1.53 9.32 -4.33
CA PHE A 113 -1.99 10.70 -4.43
C PHE A 113 -2.34 11.12 -5.85
N LEU A 114 -1.52 10.80 -6.87
CA LEU A 114 -1.81 11.26 -8.24
C LEU A 114 -2.87 10.43 -8.94
N LEU A 115 -2.97 9.12 -8.67
CA LEU A 115 -4.01 8.28 -9.25
C LEU A 115 -5.42 8.57 -8.70
N PRO A 116 -5.61 8.84 -7.40
CA PRO A 116 -6.95 9.15 -6.86
C PRO A 116 -7.39 10.61 -7.01
N LEU A 117 -6.47 11.53 -7.31
CA LEU A 117 -6.75 12.96 -7.56
C LEU A 117 -7.30 13.17 -8.97
#